data_AF-A0A2W6VDS1-F1
#
_entry.id   AF-A0A2W6VDS1-F1
#
_cell.length_a   1.000
_cell.length_b   1.000
_cell.length_c   1.000
_cell.angle_alpha   90.00
_cell.angle_beta   90.00
_cell.angle_gamma   90.00
#
_symmetry.space_group_name_H-M   'P 1'
#
loop_
_entity.id
_entity.type
_entity.pdbx_description
1 polymer ?
#
loop_
_entity_poly.entity_id
_entity_poly.type
_entity_poly.pdbx_seq_one_letter_code
_entity_poly.pdbx_strand_id
1 'polypeptide(L)'
;MFQSATPQYCIPGSCLEFFGELIDMEIVMRRMLAAGLIGTMTLAGAVAIPPGAARASGKEDGYNEWLVALGKAASADPKYNRIPLDTEAQTKAFMDLTHQLYRKQISADQYRAAVISQYPGHDYEVSFIIAQLP
;
A
#
# COMPACT_ATOMS: atom_id res chain seq x y z
N MET A 1 53.08 3.24 -5.92
CA MET A 1 52.54 3.82 -7.16
C MET A 1 51.03 3.82 -7.05
N PHE A 2 50.47 5.02 -7.13
CA PHE A 2 49.09 5.46 -7.37
C PHE A 2 47.88 4.81 -6.66
N GLN A 3 47.37 5.63 -5.75
CA GLN A 3 46.03 5.77 -5.23
C GLN A 3 45.04 6.25 -6.30
N SER A 4 43.81 5.73 -6.30
CA SER A 4 42.58 6.38 -6.82
C SER A 4 41.38 5.56 -6.35
N ALA A 5 40.67 5.99 -5.30
CA ALA A 5 39.60 7.00 -5.30
C ALA A 5 38.26 6.42 -5.80
N THR A 6 37.32 6.30 -4.87
CA THR A 6 35.88 6.08 -5.09
C THR A 6 35.24 7.25 -5.86
N PRO A 7 34.07 7.00 -6.46
CA PRO A 7 32.90 7.84 -6.16
C PRO A 7 31.76 6.93 -5.70
N GLN A 8 31.21 6.99 -4.49
CA GLN A 8 30.59 8.13 -3.81
C GLN A 8 29.67 8.95 -4.73
N TYR A 9 28.62 8.30 -5.25
CA TYR A 9 27.44 9.02 -5.72
C TYR A 9 26.59 9.41 -4.51
N CYS A 10 26.98 10.50 -3.85
CA CYS A 10 26.05 11.34 -3.12
C CYS A 10 25.36 12.24 -4.15
N ILE A 11 24.06 12.07 -4.38
CA ILE A 11 23.26 13.04 -5.12
C ILE A 11 22.99 14.22 -4.16
N PRO A 12 23.40 15.45 -4.50
CA PRO A 12 23.06 16.63 -3.73
C PRO A 12 21.65 17.08 -4.11
N GLY A 13 20.72 17.16 -3.15
CA GLY A 13 19.48 17.90 -3.36
C GLY A 13 18.17 17.28 -2.84
N SER A 14 18.15 16.14 -2.15
CA SER A 14 16.89 15.61 -1.61
C SER A 14 17.08 14.94 -0.25
N CYS A 15 17.71 15.67 0.67
CA CYS A 15 17.38 15.54 2.08
C CYS A 15 16.15 16.43 2.34
N LEU A 16 15.19 15.87 3.08
CA LEU A 16 13.99 16.49 3.64
C LEU A 16 12.74 16.60 2.75
N GLU A 17 11.65 16.12 3.36
CA GLU A 17 10.24 16.48 3.16
C GLU A 17 9.45 15.66 2.13
N PHE A 18 9.03 14.46 2.51
CA PHE A 18 7.83 13.83 1.92
C PHE A 18 6.95 13.18 2.99
N PHE A 19 6.72 13.92 4.08
CA PHE A 19 5.63 13.67 5.04
C PHE A 19 4.45 14.66 4.83
N GLY A 20 4.44 15.39 3.71
CA GLY A 20 3.64 16.61 3.54
C GLY A 20 2.66 16.65 2.37
N GLU A 21 2.20 15.52 1.82
CA GLU A 21 1.22 15.55 0.71
C GLU A 21 0.05 14.57 0.90
N LEU A 22 -0.39 14.40 2.15
CA LEU A 22 -1.61 13.67 2.51
C LEU A 22 -2.88 14.53 2.41
N ILE A 23 -2.81 15.69 1.70
CA ILE A 23 -3.88 16.70 1.69
C ILE A 23 -4.15 17.25 0.28
N ASP A 24 -4.24 16.41 -0.76
CA ASP A 24 -4.82 16.87 -2.04
C ASP A 24 -5.81 15.86 -2.66
N MET A 25 -6.26 14.85 -1.91
CA MET A 25 -7.26 13.89 -2.40
C MET A 25 -8.71 14.39 -2.28
N GLU A 26 -8.94 15.67 -1.97
CA GLU A 26 -10.28 16.30 -1.98
C GLU A 26 -10.53 17.16 -3.25
N ILE A 27 -9.49 17.59 -3.97
CA ILE A 27 -9.65 18.55 -5.09
C ILE A 27 -10.07 17.87 -6.41
N VAL A 28 -9.65 16.61 -6.63
CA VAL A 28 -9.95 15.88 -7.88
C VAL A 28 -11.43 15.42 -7.95
N MET A 29 -12.12 15.26 -6.82
CA MET A 29 -13.49 14.75 -6.82
C MET A 29 -14.55 15.80 -7.19
N ARG A 30 -14.21 17.09 -7.18
CA ARG A 30 -15.14 18.18 -7.56
C ARG A 30 -15.28 18.42 -9.06
N ARG A 31 -14.44 17.79 -9.91
CA ARG A 31 -14.46 18.02 -11.37
C ARG A 31 -15.26 17.01 -12.17
N MET A 32 -15.86 15.99 -11.54
CA MET A 32 -16.69 14.98 -12.23
C MET A 32 -18.19 15.26 -12.21
N LEU A 33 -18.62 16.43 -11.71
CA LEU A 33 -20.03 16.85 -11.68
C LEU A 33 -20.38 17.76 -12.87
N ALA A 34 -20.08 17.31 -14.10
CA ALA A 34 -20.43 18.08 -15.30
C ALA A 34 -20.55 17.22 -16.56
N ALA A 35 -21.33 16.12 -16.53
CA ALA A 35 -21.88 15.52 -17.75
C ALA A 35 -22.94 14.47 -17.40
N GLY A 36 -24.18 14.68 -17.86
CA GLY A 36 -25.18 13.61 -17.93
C GLY A 36 -26.58 13.99 -17.48
N LEU A 37 -27.25 14.87 -18.24
CA LEU A 37 -28.68 15.14 -18.12
C LEU A 37 -29.42 14.49 -19.31
N ILE A 38 -29.74 13.19 -19.20
CA ILE A 38 -30.70 12.42 -20.00
C ILE A 38 -31.04 11.19 -19.13
N GLY A 39 -32.24 10.74 -18.80
CA GLY A 39 -33.63 11.13 -18.99
C GLY A 39 -34.48 9.97 -18.41
N THR A 40 -35.71 10.27 -17.98
CA THR A 40 -36.86 9.35 -17.74
C THR A 40 -36.79 8.27 -16.63
N MET A 41 -37.32 8.64 -15.45
CA MET A 41 -38.54 8.10 -14.80
C MET A 41 -38.70 6.57 -14.63
N THR A 42 -38.42 6.07 -13.42
CA THR A 42 -39.10 4.90 -12.84
C THR A 42 -39.41 5.10 -11.35
N LEU A 43 -40.66 4.75 -11.02
CA LEU A 43 -41.37 4.58 -9.75
C LEU A 43 -40.62 4.75 -8.41
N ALA A 44 -41.31 5.45 -7.50
CA ALA A 44 -41.05 5.50 -6.07
C ALA A 44 -41.04 4.09 -5.43
N GLY A 45 -39.85 3.65 -5.01
CA GLY A 45 -39.67 2.68 -3.95
C GLY A 45 -38.76 3.32 -2.91
N ALA A 46 -39.30 3.67 -1.73
CA ALA A 46 -38.50 4.12 -0.60
C ALA A 46 -37.69 2.92 -0.07
N VAL A 47 -36.52 2.67 -0.64
CA VAL A 47 -35.46 1.94 0.08
C VAL A 47 -34.83 2.96 1.01
N ALA A 48 -35.12 2.81 2.30
CA ALA A 48 -34.33 3.42 3.36
C ALA A 48 -32.87 3.02 3.12
N ILE A 49 -32.04 3.98 2.73
CA ILE A 49 -30.58 3.82 2.73
C ILE A 49 -30.21 3.67 4.20
N PRO A 50 -29.78 2.49 4.69
CA PRO A 50 -29.27 2.43 6.05
C PRO A 50 -28.02 3.32 6.09
N PRO A 51 -27.91 4.30 7.02
CA PRO A 51 -26.63 4.92 7.31
C PRO A 51 -25.77 3.86 8.00
N GLY A 52 -25.08 3.05 7.21
CA GLY A 52 -24.51 1.79 7.67
C GLY A 52 -23.22 1.41 6.97
N ALA A 53 -22.40 2.37 6.57
CA ALA A 53 -21.05 2.07 6.08
C ALA A 53 -20.07 3.22 6.39
N ALA A 54 -19.94 3.57 7.66
CA ALA A 54 -18.76 4.25 8.16
C ALA A 54 -18.39 3.70 9.54
N ARG A 55 -18.16 2.38 9.59
CA ARG A 55 -17.42 1.75 10.69
C ARG A 55 -16.14 1.15 10.11
N ALA A 56 -15.26 2.01 9.62
CA ALA A 56 -13.87 1.69 9.34
C ALA A 56 -13.01 2.76 10.01
N SER A 57 -12.91 2.72 11.34
CA SER A 57 -12.06 3.67 12.08
C SER A 57 -11.40 3.03 13.30
N GLY A 58 -11.30 1.70 13.35
CA GLY A 58 -10.58 1.01 14.43
C GLY A 58 -9.76 -0.20 13.99
N LYS A 59 -9.88 -0.65 12.73
CA LYS A 59 -9.02 -1.71 12.15
C LYS A 59 -7.85 -1.14 11.35
N GLU A 60 -7.98 0.09 10.87
CA GLU A 60 -6.95 0.78 10.08
C GLU A 60 -5.75 1.15 10.95
N ASP A 61 -5.99 1.54 12.21
CA ASP A 61 -4.91 1.90 13.16
C ASP A 61 -3.98 0.72 13.42
N GLY A 62 -4.54 -0.46 13.73
CA GLY A 62 -3.76 -1.67 13.98
C GLY A 62 -2.98 -2.17 12.76
N TYR A 63 -3.51 -1.97 11.54
CA TYR A 63 -2.78 -2.31 10.32
C TYR A 63 -1.56 -1.41 10.13
N ASN A 64 -1.70 -0.09 10.35
CA ASN A 64 -0.59 0.85 10.22
C ASN A 64 0.48 0.62 11.29
N GLU A 65 0.09 0.36 12.54
CA GLU A 65 1.02 0.01 13.61
C GLU A 65 1.79 -1.28 13.30
N TRP A 66 1.08 -2.29 12.79
CA TRP A 66 1.67 -3.55 12.34
C TRP A 66 2.64 -3.33 11.17
N LEU A 67 2.29 -2.53 10.17
CA LEU A 67 3.18 -2.20 9.04
C LEU A 67 4.45 -1.50 9.51
N VAL A 68 4.34 -0.56 10.46
CA VAL A 68 5.51 0.11 11.05
C VAL A 68 6.40 -0.89 11.79
N ALA A 69 5.81 -1.81 12.57
CA ALA A 69 6.55 -2.86 13.26
C ALA A 69 7.24 -3.83 12.27
N LEU A 70 6.53 -4.23 11.21
CA LEU A 70 7.04 -5.06 10.13
C LEU A 70 8.24 -4.38 9.44
N GLY A 71 8.13 -3.08 9.13
CA GLY A 71 9.22 -2.32 8.53
C GLY A 71 10.46 -2.22 9.42
N LYS A 72 10.28 -2.10 10.74
CA LYS A 72 11.38 -2.15 11.72
C LYS A 72 12.02 -3.54 11.78
N ALA A 73 11.22 -4.60 11.81
CA ALA A 73 11.71 -5.97 11.84
C ALA A 73 12.48 -6.31 10.55
N ALA A 74 11.96 -5.91 9.40
CA ALA A 74 12.62 -6.06 8.11
C ALA A 74 13.96 -5.30 8.05
N SER A 75 14.01 -4.07 8.59
CA SER A 75 15.25 -3.28 8.62
C SER A 75 16.32 -3.85 9.56
N ALA A 76 15.90 -4.60 10.58
CA ALA A 76 16.80 -5.26 11.53
C ALA A 76 17.32 -6.62 11.03
N ASP A 77 16.68 -7.20 10.01
CA ASP A 77 17.05 -8.50 9.46
C ASP A 77 18.05 -8.34 8.30
N PRO A 78 19.29 -8.81 8.43
CA PRO A 78 20.31 -8.66 7.38
C PRO A 78 20.07 -9.55 6.15
N LYS A 79 19.14 -10.50 6.22
CA LYS A 79 18.74 -11.36 5.09
C LYS A 79 17.56 -10.78 4.32
N TYR A 80 16.88 -9.77 4.86
CA TYR A 80 15.72 -9.18 4.22
C TYR A 80 16.14 -8.29 3.05
N ASN A 81 15.81 -8.69 1.83
CA ASN A 81 16.07 -7.91 0.62
C ASN A 81 14.82 -7.14 0.22
N ARG A 82 14.89 -5.81 0.23
CA ARG A 82 13.75 -4.96 -0.13
C ARG A 82 13.14 -5.36 -1.49
N ILE A 83 11.84 -5.63 -1.50
CA ILE A 83 11.06 -5.88 -2.72
C ILE A 83 11.09 -4.60 -3.58
N PRO A 84 11.40 -4.69 -4.88
CA PRO A 84 11.48 -3.52 -5.77
C PRO A 84 10.08 -3.00 -6.07
N LEU A 85 9.64 -2.02 -5.28
CA LEU A 85 8.39 -1.28 -5.48
C LEU A 85 8.75 0.09 -6.07
N ASP A 86 9.12 0.10 -7.36
CA ASP A 86 9.66 1.28 -8.04
C ASP A 86 8.58 2.28 -8.48
N THR A 87 7.33 1.82 -8.59
CA THR A 87 6.19 2.64 -9.00
C THR A 87 5.14 2.75 -7.91
N GLU A 88 4.38 3.85 -7.92
CA GLU A 88 3.23 4.03 -7.02
C GLU A 88 2.18 2.93 -7.22
N ALA A 89 1.95 2.51 -8.46
CA ALA A 89 1.01 1.44 -8.78
C ALA A 89 1.43 0.10 -8.16
N GLN A 90 2.72 -0.25 -8.23
CA GLN A 90 3.27 -1.46 -7.59
C GLN A 90 3.16 -1.37 -6.07
N THR A 91 3.54 -0.22 -5.49
CA THR A 91 3.43 0.02 -4.06
C THR A 91 1.99 -0.15 -3.58
N LYS A 92 1.04 0.48 -4.27
CA LYS A 92 -0.38 0.37 -3.95
C LYS A 92 -0.88 -1.07 -4.07
N ALA A 93 -0.57 -1.77 -5.16
CA ALA A 93 -1.01 -3.15 -5.36
C ALA A 93 -0.45 -4.09 -4.28
N PHE A 94 0.81 -3.91 -3.88
CA PHE A 94 1.43 -4.66 -2.81
C PHE A 94 0.79 -4.37 -1.45
N MET A 95 0.52 -3.10 -1.14
CA MET A 95 -0.14 -2.69 0.10
C MET A 95 -1.58 -3.20 0.17
N ASP A 96 -2.34 -3.15 -0.93
CA ASP A 96 -3.70 -3.69 -0.99
C ASP A 96 -3.71 -5.21 -0.76
N LEU A 97 -2.77 -5.95 -1.35
CA LEU A 97 -2.63 -7.40 -1.12
C LEU A 97 -2.25 -7.72 0.33
N THR A 98 -1.31 -6.96 0.88
CA THR A 98 -0.84 -7.14 2.26
C THR A 98 -1.95 -6.82 3.26
N HIS A 99 -2.76 -5.79 2.99
CA HIS A 99 -3.93 -5.46 3.80
C HIS A 99 -5.00 -6.56 3.75
N GLN A 100 -5.25 -7.13 2.56
CA GLN A 100 -6.15 -8.29 2.42
C GLN A 100 -5.66 -9.50 3.22
N LEU A 101 -4.35 -9.76 3.21
CA LEU A 101 -3.73 -10.83 4.02
C LEU A 101 -3.89 -10.56 5.51
N TYR A 102 -3.58 -9.35 5.98
CA TYR A 102 -3.74 -8.93 7.38
C TYR A 102 -5.19 -9.10 7.86
N ARG A 103 -6.16 -8.75 7.02
CA ARG A 103 -7.58 -8.94 7.28
C ARG A 103 -8.08 -10.37 7.09
N LYS A 104 -7.19 -11.31 6.79
CA LYS A 104 -7.48 -12.75 6.54
C LYS A 104 -8.51 -12.94 5.42
N GLN A 105 -8.56 -12.01 4.45
CA GLN A 105 -9.43 -12.08 3.27
C GLN A 105 -8.84 -12.98 2.18
N ILE A 106 -7.51 -13.05 2.12
CA ILE A 106 -6.76 -14.00 1.30
C ILE A 106 -5.90 -14.88 2.21
N SER A 107 -5.63 -16.10 1.75
CA SER A 107 -4.72 -17.01 2.45
C SER A 107 -3.25 -16.64 2.24
N ALA A 108 -2.39 -17.10 3.15
CA ALA A 108 -0.93 -16.94 3.03
C ALA A 108 -0.39 -17.51 1.71
N ASP A 109 -0.91 -18.65 1.24
CA ASP A 109 -0.50 -19.26 -0.03
C ASP A 109 -0.94 -18.44 -1.24
N GLN A 110 -2.15 -17.86 -1.20
CA GLN A 110 -2.63 -16.96 -2.26
C GLN A 110 -1.79 -15.67 -2.31
N TYR A 111 -1.48 -15.09 -1.15
CA TYR A 111 -0.58 -13.94 -1.06
C TYR A 111 0.80 -14.29 -1.61
N ARG A 112 1.36 -15.43 -1.20
CA ARG A 112 2.66 -15.90 -1.66
C ARG A 112 2.69 -16.06 -3.18
N ALA A 113 1.71 -16.74 -3.75
CA ALA A 113 1.61 -16.94 -5.19
C ALA A 113 1.50 -15.60 -5.95
N ALA A 114 0.69 -14.66 -5.44
CA ALA A 114 0.51 -13.35 -6.06
C ALA A 114 1.80 -12.51 -6.04
N VAL A 115 2.51 -12.47 -4.91
CA VAL A 115 3.74 -11.67 -4.77
C VAL A 115 4.89 -12.30 -5.54
N ILE A 116 5.11 -13.61 -5.44
CA ILE A 116 6.22 -14.29 -6.16
C ILE A 116 6.03 -14.24 -7.68
N SER A 117 4.78 -14.26 -8.16
CA SER A 117 4.50 -14.09 -9.59
C SER A 117 4.92 -12.72 -10.13
N GLN A 118 4.93 -11.68 -9.29
CA GLN A 118 5.33 -10.33 -9.67
C GLN A 118 6.80 -10.05 -9.35
N TYR A 119 7.30 -10.63 -8.26
CA TYR A 119 8.64 -10.40 -7.72
C TYR A 119 9.34 -11.75 -7.50
N PRO A 120 9.81 -12.41 -8.57
CA PRO A 120 10.51 -13.68 -8.45
C PRO A 120 11.82 -13.51 -7.66
N GLY A 121 12.14 -14.49 -6.82
CA GLY A 121 13.34 -14.46 -5.96
C GLY A 121 13.11 -13.88 -4.56
N HIS A 122 11.91 -13.40 -4.25
CA HIS A 122 11.57 -12.80 -2.95
C HIS A 122 10.79 -13.71 -1.99
N ASP A 123 10.98 -15.03 -2.08
CA ASP A 123 10.24 -16.00 -1.25
C ASP A 123 10.53 -15.83 0.26
N TYR A 124 11.77 -15.44 0.60
CA TYR A 124 12.17 -15.15 1.97
C TYR A 124 11.37 -13.99 2.54
N GLU A 125 11.31 -12.85 1.83
CA GLU A 125 10.61 -11.66 2.31
C GLU A 125 9.10 -11.90 2.44
N VAL A 126 8.53 -12.62 1.49
CA VAL A 126 7.11 -12.99 1.52
C VAL A 126 6.81 -13.88 2.72
N SER A 127 7.65 -14.88 2.97
CA SER A 127 7.52 -15.76 4.14
C SER A 127 7.75 -15.01 5.46
N PHE A 128 8.66 -14.04 5.47
CA PHE A 128 8.90 -13.16 6.61
C PHE A 128 7.66 -12.32 6.95
N ILE A 129 7.02 -11.71 5.95
CA ILE A 129 5.79 -10.92 6.13
C ILE A 129 4.66 -11.79 6.69
N ILE A 130 4.47 -13.00 6.13
CA ILE A 130 3.45 -13.94 6.59
C ILE A 130 3.70 -14.35 8.05
N ALA A 131 4.96 -14.59 8.43
CA ALA A 131 5.33 -14.97 9.79
C ALA A 131 5.09 -13.88 10.85
N GLN A 132 4.97 -12.62 10.41
CA GLN A 132 4.72 -11.46 11.28
C GLN A 132 3.23 -11.11 11.41
N LEU A 133 2.32 -11.88 10.81
CA LEU A 133 0.88 -11.65 10.95
C LEU A 133 0.39 -11.92 12.38
N PRO A 134 -0.61 -11.15 12.89
CA PRO A 134 -1.20 -11.36 14.21
C PRO A 134 -2.22 -12.53 14.31
#